data_AF-A0A077JED8-F1
#
_entry.id   AF-A0A077JED8-F1
#
_cell.length_a   1.000
_cell.length_b   1.000
_cell.length_c   1.000
_cell.angle_alpha   90.00
_cell.angle_beta   90.00
_cell.angle_gamma   90.00
#
_symmetry.space_group_name_H-M   'P 1'
#
loop_
_entity.id
_entity.type
_entity.pdbx_description
1 polymer ?
#
loop_
_entity_poly.entity_id
_entity_poly.type
_entity_poly.pdbx_seq_one_letter_code
_entity_poly.pdbx_strand_id
1 'polypeptide(L)' 'MPAKIKKGSLVRTVREKLKNSLEAQASDSQRFPTYIFESKGEILELNDEYALVKFYTPIPNVWLRLDQLEIVD' A
#
# COMPACT_ATOMS: atom_id res chain seq x y z
N MET A 1 -14.78 -10.07 0.26
CA MET A 1 -14.64 -8.79 0.98
C MET A 1 -13.45 -8.91 1.90
N PRO A 2 -12.34 -8.16 1.76
CA PRO A 2 -11.25 -8.23 2.74
C PRO A 2 -11.69 -7.43 3.99
N ALA A 3 -12.58 -8.03 4.79
CA ALA A 3 -13.14 -7.46 6.01
C ALA A 3 -12.13 -7.34 7.17
N LYS A 4 -10.82 -7.25 6.88
CA LYS A 4 -9.78 -7.16 7.92
C LYS A 4 -9.02 -5.84 7.93
N ILE A 5 -9.05 -5.07 6.84
CA ILE A 5 -8.25 -3.84 6.72
C ILE A 5 -9.03 -2.68 7.36
N LYS A 6 -8.49 -2.09 8.43
CA LYS A 6 -9.06 -0.93 9.12
C LYS A 6 -8.01 0.16 9.33
N LYS A 7 -8.46 1.39 9.61
CA LYS A 7 -7.58 2.48 10.01
C LYS A 7 -6.71 2.08 11.21
N GLY A 8 -5.42 2.43 11.16
CA GLY A 8 -4.41 2.04 12.14
C GLY A 8 -3.86 0.61 11.98
N SER A 9 -4.33 -0.16 10.99
CA SER A 9 -3.72 -1.47 10.71
C SER A 9 -2.35 -1.29 10.07
N LEU A 10 -1.43 -2.19 10.43
CA LEU A 10 -0.16 -2.32 9.74
C LEU A 10 -0.32 -3.24 8.53
N VAL A 11 0.19 -2.79 7.39
CA VAL A 11 0.08 -3.48 6.11
C VAL A 11 1.41 -3.53 5.39
N ARG A 12 1.49 -4.42 4.41
CA ARG A 12 2.58 -4.52 3.45
C ARG A 12 2.01 -4.56 2.04
N THR A 13 2.75 -4.02 1.08
CA THR A 13 2.30 -4.00 -0.31
C THR A 13 2.69 -5.29 -1.01
N VAL A 14 1.73 -5.93 -1.68
CA VAL A 14 1.94 -7.14 -2.47
C VAL A 14 2.52 -6.74 -3.83
N ARG A 15 3.79 -7.08 -4.06
CA ARG A 15 4.56 -6.69 -5.25
C ARG A 15 3.86 -7.03 -6.57
N GLU A 16 3.34 -8.24 -6.69
CA GLU A 16 2.73 -8.72 -7.93
C GLU A 16 1.46 -7.95 -8.30
N LYS A 17 0.68 -7.56 -7.29
CA LYS A 17 -0.56 -6.81 -7.48
C LYS A 17 -0.31 -5.34 -7.76
N LEU A 18 0.74 -4.75 -7.18
CA LEU A 18 1.13 -3.38 -7.50
C LEU A 18 1.70 -3.28 -8.92
N LYS A 19 2.63 -4.15 -9.31
CA LYS A 19 3.33 -4.05 -10.60
C LYS A 19 2.42 -4.12 -11.83
N ASN A 20 1.32 -4.88 -11.75
CA ASN A 20 0.38 -5.07 -12.85
C ASN A 20 -0.84 -4.13 -12.77
N SER A 21 -0.76 -3.07 -11.97
CA SER A 21 -1.88 -2.18 -11.68
C SER A 21 -1.86 -0.86 -12.44
N LEU A 22 -2.98 -0.14 -12.41
CA LEU A 22 -3.07 1.23 -12.90
C LEU A 22 -2.17 2.16 -12.07
N GLU A 23 -2.09 1.94 -10.76
CA GLU A 23 -1.27 2.75 -9.84
C GLU A 23 0.22 2.67 -10.17
N ALA A 24 0.68 1.54 -10.74
CA ALA A 24 2.05 1.42 -11.21
C ALA A 24 2.38 2.33 -12.40
N GLN A 25 1.39 2.73 -13.20
CA GLN A 25 1.60 3.66 -14.31
C GLN A 25 1.85 5.10 -13.84
N ALA A 26 1.40 5.45 -12.63
CA ALA A 26 1.67 6.75 -12.02
C ALA A 26 3.09 6.86 -11.44
N SER A 27 3.85 5.77 -11.41
CA SER A 27 5.18 5.67 -10.81
C SER A 27 6.20 5.06 -11.78
N ASP A 28 7.48 5.03 -11.38
CA ASP A 28 8.48 4.22 -12.08
C ASP A 28 8.26 2.73 -11.78
N SER A 29 7.44 2.09 -12.62
CA SER A 29 7.04 0.68 -12.48
C SER A 29 8.22 -0.31 -12.53
N GLN A 30 9.35 0.07 -13.13
CA GLN A 30 10.55 -0.76 -13.18
C GLN A 30 11.39 -0.64 -11.90
N ARG A 31 11.29 0.48 -11.18
CA ARG A 31 12.17 0.81 -10.05
C ARG A 31 11.40 1.28 -8.81
N PHE A 32 10.45 0.46 -8.36
CA PHE A 32 9.84 0.68 -7.06
C PHE A 32 10.88 0.61 -5.92
N PRO A 33 10.91 1.60 -5.02
CA PRO A 33 11.77 1.55 -3.84
C PRO A 33 11.47 0.32 -2.97
N THR A 34 12.49 -0.27 -2.34
CA THR A 34 12.32 -1.49 -1.53
C THR A 34 11.41 -1.28 -0.33
N TYR A 35 11.38 -0.08 0.27
CA TYR A 35 10.58 0.21 1.46
C TYR A 35 9.09 -0.10 1.25
N ILE A 36 8.54 0.08 0.04
CA ILE A 36 7.11 -0.12 -0.22
C ILE A 36 6.70 -1.60 -0.05
N PHE A 37 7.65 -2.51 -0.22
CA PHE A 37 7.44 -3.96 -0.13
C PHE A 37 8.00 -4.57 1.16
N GLU A 38 9.09 -4.01 1.71
CA GLU A 38 9.81 -4.61 2.82
C GLU A 38 9.46 -3.97 4.17
N SER A 39 9.02 -2.72 4.18
CA SER A 39 8.62 -2.03 5.40
C SER A 39 7.11 -2.19 5.67
N LYS A 40 6.73 -2.08 6.94
CA LYS A 40 5.33 -1.94 7.34
C LYS A 40 4.86 -0.52 7.02
N GLY A 41 3.63 -0.40 6.53
CA GLY A 41 2.92 0.87 6.39
C GLY A 41 1.71 0.90 7.32
N GLU A 42 1.36 2.09 7.82
CA GLU A 42 0.16 2.29 8.62
C GLU A 42 -0.95 2.89 7.77
N ILE A 43 -2.18 2.38 7.92
CA ILE A 43 -3.35 2.94 7.26
C ILE A 43 -3.84 4.16 8.02
N LEU A 44 -3.80 5.33 7.37
CA LEU A 44 -4.31 6.57 7.93
C LEU A 44 -5.77 6.82 7.58
N GLU A 45 -6.18 6.43 6.38
CA GLU A 45 -7.51 6.66 5.83
C GLU A 45 -7.90 5.56 4.84
N LEU A 46 -9.20 5.35 4.68
CA LEU A 46 -9.79 4.33 3.83
C LEU A 46 -10.98 4.93 3.08
N ASN A 47 -11.14 4.51 1.84
CA ASN A 47 -12.42 4.60 1.12
C ASN A 47 -12.84 3.18 0.70
N ASP A 48 -13.83 3.07 -0.19
CA ASP A 48 -14.38 1.76 -0.58
C ASP A 48 -13.38 0.84 -1.28
N GLU A 49 -12.38 1.40 -1.99
CA GLU A 49 -11.46 0.65 -2.85
C GLU A 49 -9.97 0.85 -2.53
N TYR A 50 -9.64 1.92 -1.80
CA TYR A 50 -8.28 2.38 -1.56
C TYR A 50 -8.01 2.68 -0.09
N ALA A 51 -6.73 2.62 0.28
CA ALA A 51 -6.21 3.03 1.57
C ALA A 51 -5.09 4.06 1.39
N LEU A 52 -5.07 5.08 2.24
CA LEU A 52 -3.95 5.99 2.40
C LEU A 52 -2.94 5.36 3.37
N VAL A 53 -1.79 4.98 2.84
CA VAL A 53 -0.74 4.28 3.58
C VAL A 53 0.41 5.24 3.88
N LYS A 54 0.79 5.32 5.16
CA LYS A 54 1.98 6.02 5.64
C LYS A 54 3.10 5.02 5.86
N PHE A 55 4.21 5.20 5.16
CA PHE A 55 5.43 4.45 5.41
C PHE A 55 6.31 5.17 6.44
N TYR A 56 7.17 4.44 7.14
CA TYR A 56 8.11 5.01 8.14
C TYR A 56 9.34 5.69 7.52
N THR A 57 9.19 6.21 6.30
CA THR A 57 10.21 6.97 5.56
C THR A 57 9.68 8.41 5.42
N PRO A 58 10.53 9.46 5.42
CA PRO A 58 10.08 10.86 5.33
C PRO A 58 9.64 11.22 3.89
N ILE A 59 8.57 10.60 3.44
CA ILE A 59 7.95 10.77 2.13
C ILE A 59 6.44 11.02 2.29
N PRO A 60 5.77 11.56 1.26
CA PRO A 60 4.32 11.63 1.24
C PRO A 60 3.67 10.25 1.40
N ASN A 61 2.46 10.25 1.96
CA ASN A 61 1.62 9.07 2.05
C ASN A 61 1.13 8.66 0.65
N VAL A 62 0.85 7.38 0.46
CA VAL A 62 0.49 6.81 -0.85
C VAL A 62 -0.89 6.18 -0.80
N TRP A 63 -1.73 6.48 -1.79
CA TRP A 63 -3.00 5.77 -1.99
C TRP A 63 -2.75 4.48 -2.76
N LEU A 64 -3.14 3.35 -2.17
CA LEU A 64 -3.02 2.02 -2.75
C LEU A 64 -4.36 1.30 -2.70
N ARG A 65 -4.65 0.45 -3.69
CA ARG A 65 -5.88 -0.35 -3.68
C ARG A 65 -5.85 -1.38 -2.56
N LEU A 66 -7.00 -1.64 -1.96
CA LEU A 66 -7.12 -2.59 -0.85
C LEU A 66 -6.68 -4.01 -1.23
N ASP A 67 -6.84 -4.39 -2.49
CA ASP A 67 -6.41 -5.70 -2.98
C ASP A 67 -4.88 -5.82 -3.07
N GLN A 68 -4.15 -4.71 -3.20
CA GLN A 68 -2.68 -4.65 -3.22
C GLN A 68 -2.05 -4.75 -1.84
N LEU A 69 -2.85 -4.73 -0.77
CA LEU A 69 -2.38 -4.70 0.61
C LEU A 69 -2.65 -6.02 1.33
N GLU A 70 -1.69 -6.43 2.15
CA GLU A 70 -1.84 -7.52 3.12
C GLU A 70 -1.58 -7.01 4.53
N ILE A 71 -2.33 -7.51 5.51
CA ILE A 71 -2.14 -7.14 6.92
C ILE A 71 -0.94 -7.87 7.47
N VAL A 72 -0.15 -7.15 8.26
CA VAL A 72 1.01 -7.70 8.97
C VAL A 72 0.81 -7.44 10.45
N ASP A 73 0.75 -8.51 11.26
CA ASP A 73 0.76 -8.41 12.72
C ASP A 73 2.07 -7.74 13.21
#